data_AF-A0A1F3SE38-F1
#
_entry.id   AF-A0A1F3SE38-F1
#
_cell.length_a   1.000
_cell.length_b   1.000
_cell.length_c   1.000
_cell.angle_alpha   90.00
_cell.angle_beta   90.00
_cell.angle_gamma   90.00
#
_symmetry.space_group_name_H-M   'P 1'
#
loop_
_entity.id
_entity.type
_entity.pdbx_description
1 polymer ?
#
loop_
_entity_poly.entity_id
_entity_poly.type
_entity_poly.pdbx_seq_one_letter_code
_entity_poly.pdbx_strand_id
1 'polypeptide(L)'
;MSVNILNISNSEEVKPFLLGISSNLLQEASKRVEFNSFIVARSTVLTALVHNLSQAFPERKSATAVSAFYAFLVAKNLDWVNTQTIDQIILAALLQDIGLPKAREKLPPASFEQFVLQHPEAFRSHPKEGLLLLQNIEHIPERVRQIIYQHHEYCNGLGFPNGISAMRIYPPAKILSLVSGFVDDVLQNPNERPANTLKKFVSDREKVSRYDADCVRALIKLFIPEKSR
;
A
#
# COMPACT_ATOMS: atom_id res chain seq x y z
N MET A 1 6.85 -2.15 -22.47
CA MET A 1 7.74 -1.27 -21.67
C MET A 1 7.72 -1.80 -20.24
N SER A 2 8.85 -2.32 -19.77
CA SER A 2 9.02 -2.86 -18.41
C SER A 2 8.71 -1.79 -17.38
N VAL A 3 7.99 -2.14 -16.31
CA VAL A 3 7.76 -1.25 -15.17
C VAL A 3 9.11 -0.89 -14.57
N ASN A 4 9.55 0.34 -14.79
CA ASN A 4 10.77 0.83 -14.16
C ASN A 4 10.41 1.30 -12.74
N ILE A 5 10.40 0.35 -11.80
CA ILE A 5 10.19 0.59 -10.36
C ILE A 5 11.17 1.67 -9.85
N LEU A 6 12.31 1.84 -10.53
CA LEU A 6 13.33 2.83 -10.21
C LEU A 6 12.92 4.29 -10.48
N ASN A 7 11.85 4.57 -11.24
CA ASN A 7 11.47 5.94 -11.58
C ASN A 7 10.02 6.31 -11.17
N ILE A 8 9.49 5.59 -10.16
CA ILE A 8 8.11 5.76 -9.67
C ILE A 8 7.84 7.20 -9.18
N SER A 9 8.83 7.82 -8.54
CA SER A 9 8.73 9.14 -7.92
C SER A 9 8.46 10.30 -8.87
N ASN A 10 8.87 10.17 -10.13
CA ASN A 10 8.73 11.21 -11.15
C ASN A 10 7.68 10.87 -12.21
N SER A 11 6.99 9.74 -12.08
CA SER A 11 6.00 9.31 -13.07
C SER A 11 4.76 10.22 -13.05
N GLU A 12 4.34 10.67 -14.22
CA GLU A 12 3.07 11.40 -14.42
C GLU A 12 1.85 10.56 -13.96
N GLU A 13 2.02 9.25 -13.81
CA GLU A 13 1.02 8.31 -13.31
C GLU A 13 0.79 8.42 -11.79
N VAL A 14 1.72 8.97 -11.01
CA VAL A 14 1.63 9.06 -9.53
C VAL A 14 1.26 10.46 -9.04
N LYS A 15 1.79 11.50 -9.70
CA LYS A 15 1.64 12.90 -9.27
C LYS A 15 0.20 13.35 -8.98
N PRO A 16 -0.83 13.00 -9.80
CA PRO A 16 -2.21 13.43 -9.54
C PRO A 16 -2.72 12.96 -8.17
N PHE A 17 -2.27 11.80 -7.71
CA PHE A 17 -2.71 11.17 -6.45
C PHE A 17 -2.00 11.71 -5.20
N LEU A 18 -1.01 12.60 -5.39
CA LEU A 18 -0.25 13.24 -4.31
C LEU A 18 -0.54 14.74 -4.19
N LEU A 19 -1.50 15.25 -4.96
CA LEU A 19 -1.89 16.67 -4.93
C LEU A 19 -2.39 17.09 -3.54
N GLY A 20 -1.87 18.21 -3.04
CA GLY A 20 -2.20 18.77 -1.73
C GLY A 20 -1.20 18.44 -0.63
N ILE A 21 -0.27 17.51 -0.87
CA ILE A 21 0.86 17.23 0.04
C ILE A 21 1.94 18.30 -0.16
N SER A 22 2.60 18.74 0.93
CA SER A 22 3.67 19.74 0.86
C SER A 22 4.87 19.23 0.06
N SER A 23 5.52 20.12 -0.70
CA SER A 23 6.66 19.77 -1.57
C SER A 23 7.85 19.20 -0.78
N ASN A 24 8.09 19.68 0.43
CA ASN A 24 9.14 19.18 1.31
C ASN A 24 8.89 17.71 1.69
N LEU A 25 7.68 17.38 2.15
CA LEU A 25 7.31 16.01 2.49
C LEU A 25 7.37 15.08 1.27
N LEU A 26 6.93 15.56 0.11
CA LEU A 26 7.04 14.79 -1.14
C LEU A 26 8.50 14.53 -1.53
N GLN A 27 9.40 15.49 -1.34
CA GLN A 27 10.82 15.29 -1.62
C GLN A 27 11.44 14.25 -0.68
N GLU A 28 11.09 14.27 0.61
CA GLU A 28 11.54 13.26 1.56
C GLU A 28 10.99 11.86 1.22
N ALA A 29 9.70 11.79 0.89
CA ALA A 29 9.03 10.56 0.48
C ALA A 29 9.69 9.97 -0.78
N SER A 30 9.89 10.79 -1.83
CA SER A 30 10.51 10.36 -3.08
C SER A 30 11.88 9.73 -2.85
N LYS A 31 12.75 10.35 -2.03
CA LYS A 31 14.07 9.80 -1.72
C LYS A 31 14.01 8.41 -1.08
N ARG A 32 13.05 8.18 -0.18
CA ARG A 32 12.90 6.89 0.54
C ARG A 32 12.21 5.83 -0.30
N VAL A 33 11.21 6.23 -1.09
CA VAL A 33 10.56 5.33 -2.06
C VAL A 33 11.57 4.89 -3.12
N GLU A 34 12.38 5.80 -3.67
CA GLU A 34 13.45 5.46 -4.63
C GLU A 34 14.49 4.49 -4.02
N PHE A 35 14.90 4.72 -2.78
CA PHE A 35 15.81 3.82 -2.08
C PHE A 35 15.26 2.39 -1.95
N ASN A 36 14.00 2.25 -1.53
CA ASN A 36 13.35 0.94 -1.40
C ASN A 36 13.04 0.29 -2.77
N SER A 37 12.72 1.11 -3.79
CA SER A 37 12.62 0.67 -5.18
C SER A 37 13.94 0.08 -5.69
N PHE A 38 15.08 0.65 -5.30
CA PHE A 38 16.39 0.10 -5.65
C PHE A 38 16.63 -1.27 -4.99
N ILE A 39 16.19 -1.47 -3.74
CA ILE A 39 16.26 -2.78 -3.07
C ILE A 39 15.48 -3.83 -3.88
N VAL A 40 14.26 -3.51 -4.32
CA VAL A 40 13.45 -4.40 -5.17
C VAL A 40 14.17 -4.69 -6.49
N ALA A 41 14.69 -3.66 -7.16
CA ALA A 41 15.33 -3.77 -8.46
C ALA A 41 16.66 -4.56 -8.44
N ARG A 42 17.36 -4.61 -7.31
CA ARG A 42 18.59 -5.42 -7.15
C ARG A 42 18.31 -6.92 -7.07
N SER A 43 17.09 -7.31 -6.75
CA SER A 43 16.67 -8.71 -6.70
C SER A 43 15.94 -9.08 -8.00
N THR A 44 16.55 -9.96 -8.80
CA THR A 44 15.94 -10.47 -10.03
C THR A 44 14.60 -11.15 -9.75
N VAL A 45 14.50 -11.85 -8.62
CA VAL A 45 13.27 -12.51 -8.16
C VAL A 45 12.19 -11.48 -7.85
N LEU A 46 12.46 -10.48 -7.01
CA LEU A 46 11.45 -9.46 -6.66
C LEU A 46 11.03 -8.65 -7.89
N THR A 47 11.98 -8.31 -8.75
CA THR A 47 11.70 -7.62 -10.01
C THR A 47 10.77 -8.44 -10.90
N ALA A 48 11.00 -9.75 -11.01
CA ALA A 48 10.12 -10.64 -11.77
C ALA A 48 8.72 -10.73 -11.15
N LEU A 49 8.61 -10.79 -9.81
CA LEU A 49 7.31 -10.81 -9.12
C LEU A 49 6.50 -9.54 -9.38
N VAL A 50 7.12 -8.36 -9.26
CA VAL A 50 6.42 -7.09 -9.54
C VAL A 50 6.11 -6.94 -11.03
N HIS A 51 6.98 -7.44 -11.92
CA HIS A 51 6.69 -7.49 -13.35
C HIS A 51 5.45 -8.35 -13.64
N ASN A 52 5.37 -9.55 -13.05
CA ASN A 52 4.24 -10.46 -13.20
C ASN A 52 2.94 -9.85 -12.67
N LEU A 53 2.99 -9.17 -11.52
CA LEU A 53 1.85 -8.39 -11.01
C LEU A 53 1.39 -7.36 -12.04
N SER A 54 2.33 -6.59 -12.59
CA SER A 54 2.02 -5.52 -13.55
C SER A 54 1.47 -6.02 -14.88
N GLN A 55 1.85 -7.24 -15.31
CA GLN A 55 1.28 -7.87 -16.50
C GLN A 55 -0.12 -8.45 -16.21
N ALA A 56 -0.30 -9.04 -15.02
CA ALA A 56 -1.56 -9.66 -14.64
C ALA A 56 -2.65 -8.63 -14.32
N PHE A 57 -2.27 -7.54 -13.66
CA PHE A 57 -3.13 -6.45 -13.18
C PHE A 57 -2.43 -5.09 -13.35
N PRO A 58 -2.43 -4.51 -14.56
CA PRO A 58 -1.78 -3.24 -14.85
C PRO A 58 -2.17 -2.09 -13.90
N GLU A 59 -3.40 -2.10 -13.40
CA GLU A 59 -3.96 -1.10 -12.48
C GLU A 59 -3.22 -1.09 -11.13
N ARG A 60 -2.63 -2.21 -10.70
CA ARG A 60 -1.90 -2.31 -9.43
C ARG A 60 -0.50 -1.68 -9.47
N LYS A 61 0.00 -1.36 -10.67
CA LYS A 61 1.29 -0.64 -10.83
C LYS A 61 1.24 0.72 -10.12
N SER A 62 0.22 1.53 -10.41
CA SER A 62 0.05 2.83 -9.76
C SER A 62 -0.35 2.69 -8.30
N ALA A 63 -1.16 1.67 -7.95
CA ALA A 63 -1.62 1.46 -6.57
C ALA A 63 -0.46 1.19 -5.60
N THR A 64 0.46 0.28 -5.95
CA THR A 64 1.63 -0.05 -5.12
C THR A 64 2.59 1.14 -4.99
N ALA A 65 2.82 1.87 -6.09
CA ALA A 65 3.59 3.11 -6.12
C ALA A 65 3.02 4.19 -5.19
N VAL A 66 1.74 4.53 -5.36
CA VAL A 66 1.06 5.55 -4.55
C VAL A 66 0.98 5.10 -3.08
N SER A 67 0.76 3.80 -2.82
CA SER A 67 0.80 3.23 -1.46
C SER A 67 2.16 3.43 -0.79
N ALA A 68 3.27 3.27 -1.51
CA ALA A 68 4.61 3.51 -0.97
C ALA A 68 4.81 4.96 -0.51
N PHE A 69 4.27 5.94 -1.25
CA PHE A 69 4.27 7.34 -0.84
C PHE A 69 3.43 7.59 0.40
N TYR A 70 2.17 7.14 0.41
CA TYR A 70 1.29 7.33 1.57
C TYR A 70 1.77 6.57 2.80
N ALA A 71 2.40 5.40 2.63
CA ALA A 71 3.07 4.67 3.70
C ALA A 71 4.13 5.54 4.39
N PHE A 72 5.03 6.17 3.64
CA PHE A 72 5.99 7.12 4.19
C PHE A 72 5.29 8.28 4.90
N LEU A 73 4.34 8.94 4.22
CA LEU A 73 3.71 10.17 4.70
C LEU A 73 2.94 9.94 6.01
N VAL A 74 2.17 8.85 6.09
CA VAL A 74 1.44 8.48 7.32
C VAL A 74 2.41 8.06 8.41
N ALA A 75 3.38 7.20 8.12
CA ALA A 75 4.32 6.70 9.11
C ALA A 75 5.20 7.80 9.72
N LYS A 76 5.63 8.79 8.93
CA LYS A 76 6.42 9.94 9.38
C LYS A 76 5.69 10.82 10.42
N ASN A 77 4.36 10.77 10.44
CA ASN A 77 3.50 11.52 11.36
C ASN A 77 3.16 10.75 12.65
N LEU A 78 3.79 9.59 12.88
CA LEU A 78 3.58 8.74 14.05
C LEU A 78 4.87 8.66 14.88
N ASP A 79 4.82 9.12 16.14
CA ASP A 79 6.02 9.29 17.00
C ASP A 79 6.74 8.00 17.34
N TRP A 80 6.06 6.85 17.28
CA TRP A 80 6.63 5.53 17.58
C TRP A 80 7.33 4.90 16.39
N VAL A 81 7.22 5.48 15.19
CA VAL A 81 7.77 4.91 13.95
C VAL A 81 9.16 5.51 13.69
N ASN A 82 10.19 4.66 13.71
CA ASN A 82 11.54 5.04 13.33
C ASN A 82 11.81 4.83 11.83
N THR A 83 12.95 5.32 11.32
CA THR A 83 13.33 5.22 9.91
C THR A 83 13.37 3.79 9.38
N GLN A 84 13.86 2.82 10.17
CA GLN A 84 13.90 1.42 9.76
C GLN A 84 12.49 0.85 9.57
N THR A 85 11.56 1.20 10.46
CA THR A 85 10.15 0.82 10.34
C THR A 85 9.50 1.47 9.13
N ILE A 86 9.82 2.74 8.83
CA ILE A 86 9.35 3.42 7.61
C ILE A 86 9.80 2.64 6.37
N ASP A 87 11.08 2.29 6.26
CA ASP A 87 11.60 1.53 5.12
C ASP A 87 10.92 0.17 4.97
N GLN A 88 10.65 -0.52 6.09
CA GLN A 88 9.92 -1.79 6.08
C GLN A 88 8.48 -1.64 5.56
N ILE A 89 7.78 -0.57 5.93
CA ILE A 89 6.40 -0.32 5.45
C ILE A 89 6.41 0.06 3.97
N ILE A 90 7.37 0.88 3.53
CA ILE A 90 7.52 1.24 2.11
C ILE A 90 7.79 0.00 1.26
N LEU A 91 8.75 -0.83 1.68
CA LEU A 91 9.06 -2.08 0.98
C LEU A 91 7.85 -3.02 0.94
N ALA A 92 7.10 -3.10 2.03
CA ALA A 92 5.86 -3.88 2.06
C ALA A 92 4.80 -3.31 1.10
N ALA A 93 4.63 -1.99 1.03
CA ALA A 93 3.68 -1.34 0.12
C ALA A 93 3.99 -1.60 -1.36
N LEU A 94 5.28 -1.60 -1.73
CA LEU A 94 5.73 -1.95 -3.08
C LEU A 94 5.45 -3.42 -3.45
N LEU A 95 5.33 -4.30 -2.44
CA LEU A 95 5.22 -5.74 -2.60
C LEU A 95 3.86 -6.31 -2.19
N GLN A 96 2.92 -5.49 -1.69
CA GLN A 96 1.70 -5.95 -1.00
C GLN A 96 0.82 -6.87 -1.86
N ASP A 97 0.81 -6.62 -3.17
CA ASP A 97 -0.08 -7.26 -4.14
C ASP A 97 0.57 -8.36 -4.98
N ILE A 98 1.85 -8.71 -4.73
CA ILE A 98 2.58 -9.68 -5.58
C ILE A 98 1.98 -11.10 -5.55
N GLY A 99 1.11 -11.39 -4.59
CA GLY A 99 0.37 -12.65 -4.51
C GLY A 99 -0.84 -12.73 -5.45
N LEU A 100 -1.33 -11.61 -6.00
CA LEU A 100 -2.53 -11.59 -6.86
C LEU A 100 -2.40 -12.47 -8.11
N PRO A 101 -1.29 -12.48 -8.86
CA PRO A 101 -1.14 -13.35 -10.02
C PRO A 101 -1.27 -14.83 -9.65
N LYS A 102 -0.74 -15.23 -8.49
CA LYS A 102 -0.83 -16.61 -8.00
C LYS A 102 -2.25 -16.96 -7.56
N ALA A 103 -2.93 -16.04 -6.88
CA ALA A 103 -4.33 -16.19 -6.51
C ALA A 103 -5.27 -16.33 -7.73
N ARG A 104 -4.94 -15.69 -8.87
CA ARG A 104 -5.71 -15.79 -10.12
C ARG A 104 -5.26 -16.94 -11.05
N GLU A 105 -4.20 -17.69 -10.75
CA GLU A 105 -3.53 -18.59 -11.71
C GLU A 105 -4.47 -19.57 -12.44
N LYS A 106 -5.55 -20.03 -11.80
CA LYS A 106 -6.53 -20.97 -12.36
C LYS A 106 -7.85 -20.33 -12.83
N LEU A 107 -7.89 -19.00 -12.90
CA LEU A 107 -9.08 -18.22 -13.24
C LEU A 107 -8.88 -17.50 -14.58
N PRO A 108 -9.97 -17.18 -15.31
CA PRO A 108 -9.88 -16.40 -16.53
C PRO A 108 -9.23 -15.02 -16.30
N PRO A 109 -8.57 -14.44 -17.32
CA PRO A 109 -8.15 -13.04 -17.27
C PRO A 109 -9.34 -12.12 -17.03
N ALA A 110 -9.16 -11.16 -16.12
CA ALA A 110 -10.17 -10.17 -15.75
C ALA A 110 -9.46 -8.90 -15.27
N SER A 111 -10.13 -7.75 -15.34
CA SER A 111 -9.62 -6.53 -14.69
C SER A 111 -9.49 -6.75 -13.17
N PHE A 112 -8.73 -5.89 -12.49
CA PHE A 112 -8.61 -5.99 -11.03
C PHE A 112 -9.99 -5.93 -10.35
N GLU A 113 -10.83 -4.98 -10.74
CA GLU A 113 -12.18 -4.82 -10.19
C GLU A 113 -13.06 -6.06 -10.41
N GLN A 114 -13.08 -6.61 -11.63
CA GLN A 114 -13.82 -7.82 -11.94
C GLN A 114 -13.32 -9.01 -11.13
N PHE A 115 -12.01 -9.15 -10.95
CA PHE A 115 -11.41 -10.22 -10.14
C PHE A 115 -11.84 -10.12 -8.67
N VAL A 116 -11.80 -8.94 -8.07
CA VAL A 116 -12.25 -8.73 -6.68
C VAL A 116 -13.74 -9.06 -6.52
N LEU A 117 -14.58 -8.65 -7.47
CA LEU A 117 -16.03 -8.86 -7.41
C LEU A 117 -16.44 -10.32 -7.66
N GLN A 118 -15.86 -10.97 -8.66
CA GLN A 118 -16.27 -12.30 -9.10
C GLN A 118 -15.58 -13.42 -8.32
N HIS A 119 -14.39 -13.16 -7.78
CA HIS A 119 -13.56 -14.15 -7.09
C HIS A 119 -13.06 -13.66 -5.73
N PRO A 120 -13.96 -13.26 -4.81
CA PRO A 120 -13.59 -12.65 -3.53
C PRO A 120 -12.72 -13.56 -2.66
N GLU A 121 -12.96 -14.88 -2.68
CA GLU A 121 -12.14 -15.84 -1.93
C GLU A 121 -10.73 -16.00 -2.50
N ALA A 122 -10.59 -15.97 -3.83
CA ALA A 122 -9.29 -15.96 -4.48
C ALA A 122 -8.56 -14.65 -4.15
N PHE A 123 -9.23 -13.50 -4.28
CA PHE A 123 -8.68 -12.22 -3.87
C PHE A 123 -8.22 -12.25 -2.40
N ARG A 124 -9.04 -12.76 -1.47
CA ARG A 124 -8.69 -12.85 -0.03
C ARG A 124 -7.47 -13.74 0.26
N SER A 125 -7.12 -14.65 -0.64
CA SER A 125 -5.93 -15.50 -0.51
C SER A 125 -4.61 -14.80 -0.84
N HIS A 126 -4.62 -13.68 -1.58
CA HIS A 126 -3.40 -13.08 -2.10
C HIS A 126 -2.36 -12.65 -1.04
N PRO A 127 -2.72 -12.22 0.19
CA PRO A 127 -1.70 -11.92 1.20
C PRO A 127 -0.93 -13.18 1.61
N LYS A 128 -1.61 -14.33 1.65
CA LYS A 128 -1.00 -15.63 1.93
C LYS A 128 -0.11 -16.08 0.77
N GLU A 129 -0.58 -15.94 -0.46
CA GLU A 129 0.24 -16.25 -1.65
C GLU A 129 1.49 -15.35 -1.72
N GLY A 130 1.35 -14.06 -1.40
CA GLY A 130 2.47 -13.12 -1.30
C GLY A 130 3.50 -13.56 -0.27
N LEU A 131 3.05 -13.98 0.92
CA LEU A 131 3.93 -14.54 1.96
C LEU A 131 4.69 -15.78 1.46
N LEU A 132 4.01 -16.71 0.80
CA LEU A 132 4.62 -17.93 0.25
C LEU A 132 5.66 -17.63 -0.85
N LEU A 133 5.44 -16.60 -1.66
CA LEU A 133 6.41 -16.15 -2.66
C LEU A 133 7.67 -15.55 -2.02
N LEU A 134 7.53 -14.92 -0.86
CA LEU A 134 8.63 -14.24 -0.17
C LEU A 134 9.38 -15.12 0.84
N GLN A 135 8.83 -16.26 1.24
CA GLN A 135 9.38 -17.10 2.32
C GLN A 135 10.85 -17.52 2.09
N ASN A 136 11.21 -17.76 0.82
CA ASN A 136 12.56 -18.21 0.42
C ASN A 136 13.49 -17.07 0.00
N ILE A 137 13.04 -15.81 0.13
CA ILE A 137 13.86 -14.64 -0.22
C ILE A 137 14.51 -14.11 1.06
N GLU A 138 15.74 -14.55 1.34
CA GLU A 138 16.45 -14.33 2.61
C GLU A 138 16.63 -12.86 2.99
N HIS A 139 16.81 -11.97 2.00
CA HIS A 139 17.05 -10.55 2.24
C HIS A 139 15.77 -9.74 2.52
N ILE A 140 14.58 -10.37 2.46
CA ILE A 140 13.32 -9.71 2.86
C ILE A 140 13.09 -9.98 4.35
N PRO A 141 13.09 -8.93 5.21
CA PRO A 141 12.86 -9.10 6.64
C PRO A 141 11.50 -9.73 6.95
N GLU A 142 11.43 -10.58 7.98
CA GLU A 142 10.17 -11.19 8.42
C GLU A 142 9.10 -10.14 8.76
N ARG A 143 9.51 -8.98 9.29
CA ARG A 143 8.61 -7.85 9.55
C ARG A 143 7.92 -7.34 8.29
N VAL A 144 8.61 -7.29 7.15
CA VAL A 144 8.03 -6.88 5.85
C VAL A 144 7.01 -7.91 5.40
N ARG A 145 7.35 -9.20 5.53
CA ARG A 145 6.43 -10.30 5.21
C ARG A 145 5.16 -10.27 6.07
N GLN A 146 5.31 -9.99 7.37
CA GLN A 146 4.18 -9.85 8.29
C GLN A 146 3.29 -8.65 7.94
N ILE A 147 3.87 -7.51 7.53
CA ILE A 147 3.11 -6.35 7.05
C ILE A 147 2.29 -6.73 5.82
N ILE A 148 2.91 -7.37 4.82
CA ILE A 148 2.23 -7.85 3.61
C ILE A 148 1.14 -8.87 3.97
N TYR A 149 1.39 -9.80 4.88
CA TYR A 149 0.40 -10.82 5.23
C TYR A 149 -0.85 -10.23 5.90
N GLN A 150 -0.69 -9.14 6.66
CA GLN A 150 -1.76 -8.54 7.46
C GLN A 150 -2.33 -7.24 6.90
N HIS A 151 -1.91 -6.78 5.70
CA HIS A 151 -2.34 -5.47 5.19
C HIS A 151 -3.85 -5.37 4.89
N HIS A 152 -4.58 -6.49 4.83
CA HIS A 152 -6.04 -6.50 4.73
C HIS A 152 -6.76 -6.85 6.04
N GLU A 153 -6.04 -6.96 7.16
CA GLU A 153 -6.65 -7.09 8.48
C GLU A 153 -7.21 -5.74 8.92
N TYR A 154 -8.42 -5.76 9.50
CA TYR A 154 -9.10 -4.55 9.95
C TYR A 154 -9.21 -4.54 11.48
N CYS A 155 -9.08 -3.37 12.08
CA CYS A 155 -9.10 -3.19 13.54
C CYS A 155 -10.39 -3.70 14.19
N ASN A 156 -11.51 -3.70 13.45
CA ASN A 156 -12.80 -4.26 13.86
C ASN A 156 -12.91 -5.79 13.71
N GLY A 157 -11.87 -6.48 13.22
CA GLY A 157 -11.82 -7.94 13.07
C GLY A 157 -12.50 -8.50 11.81
N LEU A 158 -13.06 -7.65 10.94
CA LEU A 158 -13.76 -8.08 9.72
C LEU A 158 -12.83 -8.20 8.50
N GLY A 159 -11.52 -8.04 8.71
CA GLY A 159 -10.51 -8.16 7.66
C GLY A 159 -10.12 -9.60 7.36
N PHE A 160 -9.06 -9.78 6.57
CA PHE A 160 -8.54 -11.07 6.14
C PHE A 160 -7.00 -11.00 6.06
N PRO A 161 -6.26 -12.13 6.06
CA PRO A 161 -6.73 -13.52 5.97
C PRO A 161 -7.16 -14.19 7.27
N ASN A 162 -6.83 -13.65 8.45
CA ASN A 162 -7.09 -14.31 9.75
C ASN A 162 -8.34 -13.78 10.45
N GLY A 163 -8.85 -12.61 10.09
CA GLY A 163 -9.99 -11.99 10.77
C GLY A 163 -9.64 -11.58 12.20
N ILE A 164 -8.46 -10.99 12.39
CA ILE A 164 -7.95 -10.62 13.72
C ILE A 164 -8.23 -9.15 14.04
N SER A 165 -8.52 -8.86 15.31
CA SER A 165 -8.82 -7.51 15.78
C SER A 165 -7.56 -6.69 16.08
N ALA A 166 -7.74 -5.38 16.28
CA ALA A 166 -6.68 -4.39 16.46
C ALA A 166 -5.53 -4.78 17.41
N MET A 167 -5.78 -5.51 18.48
CA MET A 167 -4.74 -5.91 19.45
C MET A 167 -3.78 -6.98 18.91
N ARG A 168 -4.19 -7.73 17.87
CA ARG A 168 -3.41 -8.82 17.26
C ARG A 168 -2.76 -8.41 15.94
N ILE A 169 -3.19 -7.31 15.34
CA ILE A 169 -2.59 -6.79 14.11
C ILE A 169 -1.25 -6.14 14.45
N TYR A 170 -0.21 -6.53 13.71
CA TYR A 170 1.12 -5.95 13.82
C TYR A 170 1.06 -4.45 13.55
N PRO A 171 1.57 -3.57 14.43
CA PRO A 171 1.31 -2.13 14.31
C PRO A 171 1.69 -1.51 12.95
N PRO A 172 2.84 -1.85 12.33
CA PRO A 172 3.15 -1.39 10.96
C PRO A 172 2.17 -1.89 9.88
N ALA A 173 1.53 -3.05 10.07
CA ALA A 173 0.50 -3.54 9.16
C ALA A 173 -0.80 -2.71 9.22
N LYS A 174 -1.11 -2.10 10.37
CA LYS A 174 -2.25 -1.17 10.50
C LYS A 174 -2.07 0.08 9.64
N ILE A 175 -0.83 0.57 9.53
CA ILE A 175 -0.48 1.70 8.65
C ILE A 175 -0.73 1.28 7.20
N LEU A 176 -0.19 0.15 6.77
CA LEU A 176 -0.36 -0.29 5.39
C LEU A 176 -1.81 -0.62 5.05
N SER A 177 -2.58 -1.15 6.01
CA SER A 177 -4.01 -1.40 5.84
C SER A 177 -4.81 -0.13 5.55
N LEU A 178 -4.60 0.92 6.35
CA LEU A 178 -5.19 2.23 6.10
C LEU A 178 -4.78 2.78 4.73
N VAL A 179 -3.49 2.71 4.42
CA VAL A 179 -2.92 3.24 3.18
C VAL A 179 -3.51 2.53 1.97
N SER A 180 -3.55 1.19 1.96
CA SER A 180 -4.10 0.40 0.86
C SER A 180 -5.57 0.77 0.61
N GLY A 181 -6.38 0.82 1.67
CA GLY A 181 -7.79 1.20 1.55
C GLY A 181 -8.02 2.64 1.07
N PHE A 182 -7.23 3.61 1.54
CA PHE A 182 -7.34 5.00 1.08
C PHE A 182 -6.86 5.16 -0.38
N VAL A 183 -5.78 4.48 -0.74
CA VAL A 183 -5.20 4.55 -2.08
C VAL A 183 -6.15 3.92 -3.11
N ASP A 184 -6.82 2.82 -2.79
CA ASP A 184 -7.86 2.25 -3.66
C ASP A 184 -8.98 3.26 -3.94
N ASP A 185 -9.48 3.98 -2.92
CA ASP A 185 -10.49 5.03 -3.10
C ASP A 185 -9.97 6.19 -3.99
N VAL A 186 -8.71 6.58 -3.83
CA VAL A 186 -8.06 7.65 -4.60
C VAL A 186 -7.91 7.23 -6.08
N LEU A 187 -7.51 5.99 -6.35
CA LEU A 187 -7.32 5.50 -7.72
C LEU A 187 -8.65 5.25 -8.45
N GLN A 188 -9.72 4.90 -7.74
CA GLN A 188 -11.06 4.78 -8.32
C GLN A 188 -11.63 6.14 -8.76
N ASN A 189 -11.10 7.25 -8.25
CA ASN A 189 -11.57 8.60 -8.53
C ASN A 189 -10.43 9.51 -9.04
N PRO A 190 -9.77 9.19 -10.18
CA PRO A 190 -8.53 9.85 -10.60
C PRO A 190 -8.68 11.34 -10.96
N ASN A 191 -9.91 11.80 -11.22
CA ASN A 191 -10.23 13.21 -11.48
C ASN A 191 -10.52 14.00 -10.21
N GLU A 192 -10.59 13.35 -9.05
CA GLU A 192 -10.85 13.98 -7.76
C GLU A 192 -9.55 14.25 -7.01
N ARG A 193 -9.46 15.43 -6.38
CA ARG A 193 -8.30 15.75 -5.54
C ARG A 193 -8.27 14.81 -4.33
N PRO A 194 -7.10 14.27 -3.93
CA PRO A 194 -7.00 13.37 -2.77
C PRO A 194 -7.62 13.93 -1.48
N ALA A 195 -7.54 15.24 -1.26
CA ALA A 195 -8.18 15.91 -0.13
C ALA A 195 -9.73 15.76 -0.10
N ASN A 196 -10.39 15.69 -1.26
CA ASN A 196 -11.83 15.45 -1.34
C ASN A 196 -12.16 13.98 -1.12
N THR A 197 -11.35 13.06 -1.66
CA THR A 197 -11.44 11.63 -1.35
C THR A 197 -11.28 11.39 0.15
N LEU A 198 -10.33 12.07 0.80
CA LEU A 198 -10.15 12.02 2.25
C LEU A 198 -11.42 12.44 2.99
N LYS A 199 -12.07 13.54 2.59
CA LYS A 199 -13.33 13.99 3.22
C LYS A 199 -14.40 12.90 3.16
N LYS A 200 -14.57 12.24 2.01
CA LYS A 200 -15.51 11.12 1.86
C LYS A 200 -15.09 9.93 2.73
N PHE A 201 -13.81 9.55 2.68
CA PHE A 201 -13.23 8.45 3.44
C PHE A 201 -13.48 8.60 4.94
N VAL A 202 -13.25 9.78 5.52
CA VAL A 202 -13.40 10.01 6.97
C VAL A 202 -14.84 10.28 7.40
N SER A 203 -15.73 10.61 6.46
CA SER A 203 -17.17 10.80 6.75
C SER A 203 -17.91 9.46 6.87
N ASP A 204 -17.38 8.41 6.24
CA ASP A 204 -17.90 7.05 6.35
C ASP A 204 -17.42 6.38 7.65
N ARG A 205 -18.29 6.39 8.67
CA ARG A 205 -17.97 5.81 9.99
C ARG A 205 -17.70 4.31 9.93
N GLU A 206 -18.40 3.57 9.07
CA GLU A 206 -18.20 2.13 8.93
C GLU A 206 -16.83 1.83 8.34
N LYS A 207 -16.44 2.58 7.30
CA LYS A 207 -15.10 2.48 6.70
C LYS A 207 -14.01 2.89 7.70
N VAL A 208 -14.17 4.02 8.40
CA VAL A 208 -13.18 4.48 9.40
C VAL A 208 -13.00 3.47 10.53
N SER A 209 -14.07 2.78 10.96
CA SER A 209 -14.00 1.74 12.01
C SER A 209 -13.05 0.58 11.70
N ARG A 210 -12.68 0.39 10.42
CA ARG A 210 -11.75 -0.65 9.97
C ARG A 210 -10.30 -0.33 10.33
N TYR A 211 -9.97 0.94 10.60
CA TYR A 211 -8.59 1.39 10.68
C TYR A 211 -8.23 1.95 12.05
N ASP A 212 -6.93 1.96 12.33
CA ASP A 212 -6.39 2.47 13.57
C ASP A 212 -6.54 4.00 13.65
N ALA A 213 -7.06 4.49 14.78
CA ALA A 213 -7.42 5.90 14.92
C ALA A 213 -6.20 6.84 14.82
N ASP A 214 -5.02 6.42 15.27
CA ASP A 214 -3.81 7.24 15.17
C ASP A 214 -3.32 7.31 13.72
N CYS A 215 -3.42 6.20 12.99
CA CYS A 215 -3.11 6.17 11.57
C CYS A 215 -4.08 7.08 10.78
N VAL A 216 -5.38 7.06 11.08
CA VAL A 216 -6.37 7.93 10.44
C VAL A 216 -6.09 9.41 10.74
N ARG A 217 -5.74 9.75 12.00
CA ARG A 217 -5.34 11.12 12.37
C ARG A 217 -4.09 11.56 11.62
N ALA A 218 -3.08 10.69 11.50
CA ALA A 218 -1.87 10.96 10.74
C ALA A 218 -2.16 11.21 9.26
N LEU A 219 -3.05 10.43 8.63
CA LEU A 219 -3.51 10.67 7.25
C LEU A 219 -4.22 12.02 7.10
N ILE A 220 -5.11 12.38 8.05
CA ILE A 220 -5.82 13.67 8.02
C ILE A 220 -4.85 14.85 8.07
N LYS A 221 -3.84 14.77 8.95
CA LYS A 221 -2.83 15.84 9.11
C LYS A 221 -2.09 16.18 7.81
N LEU A 222 -1.96 15.24 6.88
CA LEU A 222 -1.28 15.47 5.60
C LEU A 222 -1.92 16.57 4.75
N PHE A 223 -3.21 16.83 4.93
CA PHE A 223 -4.00 17.78 4.13
C PHE A 223 -4.45 19.01 4.92
N ILE A 224 -3.99 19.16 6.16
CA ILE A 224 -4.21 20.36 6.97
C ILE A 224 -3.04 21.31 6.66
N PRO A 225 -3.30 22.56 6.20
CA PRO A 225 -2.25 23.55 6.03
C PRO A 225 -1.52 23.75 7.36
N GLU A 226 -0.18 23.73 7.34
CA GLU A 226 0.57 24.16 8.52
C GLU A 226 0.14 25.58 8.87
N LYS A 227 -0.29 25.80 10.12
CA LYS A 227 -0.50 27.17 10.59
C LYS A 227 0.87 27.86 10.51
N SER A 228 0.95 28.90 9.70
CA SER A 228 2.09 29.81 9.67
C SER A 228 2.43 30.19 11.12
N ARG A 229 3.58 29.72 11.60
CA ARG A 229 4.14 30.16 12.88
C ARG A 229 4.77 31.52 12.72
#